data_AF-A0A2D6TZV6-F1
#
_entry.id   AF-A0A2D6TZV6-F1
#
_cell.length_a   1.000
_cell.length_b   1.000
_cell.length_c   1.000
_cell.angle_alpha   90.00
_cell.angle_beta   90.00
_cell.angle_gamma   90.00
#
_symmetry.space_group_name_H-M   'P 1'
#
loop_
_entity.id
_entity.type
_entity.pdbx_description
1 polymer ?
#
loop_
_entity_poly.entity_id
_entity_poly.type
_entity_poly.pdbx_seq_one_letter_code
_entity_poly.pdbx_strand_id
1 'polypeptide(L)'
;MSWLVNFIIFGIVDNAVMIAGAILGLSWERFMPKYFQKGMGGVLGAGIGNAISDFMGGAITASWGLAFGTAIGCLIGLLWIPVFLQLKKVNWKKPMTIFDPENWT
;
A
#
# COMPACT_ATOMS: atom_id res chain seq x y z
N MET A 1 -18.59 16.50 -18.72
CA MET A 1 -18.20 16.85 -17.32
C MET A 1 -18.21 15.64 -16.37
N SER A 2 -18.77 14.48 -16.73
CA SER A 2 -18.93 13.31 -15.84
C SER A 2 -17.67 12.47 -15.62
N TRP A 3 -16.83 12.29 -16.65
CA TRP A 3 -15.65 11.40 -16.56
C TRP A 3 -14.56 11.88 -15.59
N LEU A 4 -14.26 13.18 -15.60
CA LEU A 4 -13.27 13.76 -14.68
C LEU A 4 -13.68 13.57 -13.22
N VAL A 5 -14.96 13.73 -12.92
CA VAL A 5 -15.50 13.54 -11.56
C VAL A 5 -15.38 12.07 -11.13
N ASN A 6 -15.68 11.12 -12.02
CA ASN A 6 -15.51 9.68 -11.74
C ASN A 6 -14.05 9.30 -11.47
N PHE A 7 -13.09 9.86 -12.22
CA PHE A 7 -11.66 9.62 -11.98
C PHE A 7 -11.17 10.25 -10.68
N ILE A 8 -11.68 11.44 -10.32
CA ILE A 8 -11.36 12.07 -9.02
C ILE A 8 -11.94 11.23 -7.87
N ILE A 9 -13.19 10.77 -7.98
CA ILE A 9 -13.81 9.91 -6.97
C ILE A 9 -13.04 8.59 -6.83
N PHE A 10 -12.67 7.96 -7.96
CA PHE A 10 -11.81 6.78 -7.97
C PHE A 10 -10.51 7.05 -7.20
N GLY A 11 -9.79 8.12 -7.55
CA GLY A 11 -8.51 8.44 -6.91
C GLY A 11 -8.61 8.76 -5.42
N ILE A 12 -9.72 9.36 -4.98
CA ILE A 12 -9.96 9.61 -3.54
C ILE A 12 -10.20 8.29 -2.81
N VAL A 13 -11.07 7.42 -3.33
CA VAL A 13 -11.37 6.12 -2.72
C VAL A 13 -10.11 5.26 -2.68
N ASP A 14 -9.34 5.25 -3.78
CA ASP A 14 -8.13 4.48 -3.93
C ASP A 14 -7.10 4.79 -2.82
N ASN A 15 -6.73 6.06 -2.71
CA ASN A 15 -5.74 6.51 -1.73
C ASN A 15 -6.25 6.43 -0.28
N ALA A 16 -7.53 6.71 -0.04
CA ALA A 16 -8.09 6.68 1.32
C ALA A 16 -8.06 5.26 1.90
N VAL A 17 -8.47 4.27 1.11
CA VAL A 17 -8.49 2.87 1.55
C VAL A 17 -7.07 2.30 1.64
N MET A 18 -6.17 2.66 0.72
CA MET A 18 -4.74 2.31 0.83
C MET A 18 -4.12 2.84 2.13
N ILE A 19 -4.32 4.14 2.45
CA ILE A 19 -3.78 4.76 3.67
C ILE A 19 -4.35 4.09 4.92
N ALA A 20 -5.66 3.81 4.94
CA ALA A 20 -6.29 3.08 6.04
C ALA A 20 -5.65 1.69 6.20
N GLY A 21 -5.44 0.95 5.11
CA GLY A 21 -4.75 -0.33 5.11
C GLY A 21 -3.33 -0.23 5.66
N ALA A 22 -2.57 0.80 5.27
CA ALA A 22 -1.20 1.04 5.76
C ALA A 22 -1.17 1.29 7.28
N ILE A 23 -2.06 2.15 7.79
CA ILE A 23 -2.15 2.48 9.22
C ILE A 23 -2.59 1.26 10.02
N LEU A 24 -3.56 0.49 9.54
CA LEU A 24 -4.00 -0.76 10.17
C LEU A 24 -2.87 -1.79 10.16
N GLY A 25 -2.13 -1.90 9.06
CA GLY A 25 -0.97 -2.76 8.94
C GLY A 25 0.13 -2.43 9.96
N LEU A 26 0.47 -1.15 10.11
CA LEU A 26 1.41 -0.68 11.14
C LEU A 26 0.89 -0.95 12.55
N SER A 27 -0.40 -0.77 12.78
CA SER A 27 -1.04 -1.04 14.07
C SER A 27 -1.05 -2.53 14.40
N TRP A 28 -1.19 -3.40 13.40
CA TRP A 28 -1.20 -4.85 13.55
C TRP A 28 0.20 -5.45 13.73
N GLU A 29 1.22 -4.73 13.26
CA GLU A 29 2.62 -5.14 13.31
C GLU A 29 3.10 -5.49 14.72
N ARG A 30 2.56 -4.82 15.75
CA ARG A 30 2.85 -5.12 17.18
C ARG A 30 2.50 -6.54 17.60
N PHE A 31 1.60 -7.22 16.89
CA PHE A 31 1.18 -8.59 17.16
C PHE A 31 2.02 -9.63 16.40
N MET A 32 2.87 -9.19 15.48
CA MET A 32 3.76 -10.07 14.71
C MET A 32 5.12 -10.27 15.41
N PRO A 33 5.89 -11.31 15.06
CA PRO A 33 7.24 -11.53 15.59
C PRO A 33 8.17 -10.32 15.35
N LYS A 34 9.14 -10.06 16.24
CA LYS A 34 10.07 -8.92 16.16
C LYS A 34 10.81 -8.80 14.81
N TYR A 35 11.01 -9.91 14.10
CA TYR A 35 11.58 -9.89 12.75
C TYR A 35 10.71 -9.09 11.76
N PHE A 36 9.38 -9.16 11.95
CA PHE A 36 8.39 -8.51 11.12
C PHE A 36 8.03 -7.09 11.54
N GLN A 37 8.52 -6.62 12.69
CA GLN A 37 8.31 -5.26 13.23
C GLN A 37 9.22 -4.19 12.57
N LYS A 38 9.44 -4.37 11.27
CA LYS A 38 10.25 -3.62 10.28
C LYS A 38 9.66 -2.35 9.66
N GLY A 39 8.39 -2.07 9.91
CA GLY A 39 7.49 -1.43 8.95
C GLY A 39 6.88 -2.39 7.92
N MET A 40 7.04 -3.71 8.08
CA MET A 40 6.50 -4.69 7.12
C MET A 40 4.98 -4.82 7.22
N GLY A 41 4.42 -4.64 8.41
CA GLY A 41 2.97 -4.57 8.60
C GLY A 41 2.38 -3.42 7.80
N GLY A 42 3.04 -2.25 7.82
CA GLY A 42 2.65 -1.10 7.00
C GLY A 42 2.71 -1.37 5.49
N VAL A 43 3.78 -2.00 4.99
CA VAL A 43 3.93 -2.31 3.56
C VAL A 43 2.89 -3.33 3.09
N LEU A 44 2.66 -4.39 3.85
CA LEU A 44 1.63 -5.40 3.54
C LEU A 44 0.23 -4.79 3.64
N GLY A 45 -0.02 -4.01 4.69
CA GLY A 45 -1.29 -3.30 4.88
C GLY A 45 -1.58 -2.30 3.78
N ALA A 46 -0.57 -1.53 3.34
CA ALA A 46 -0.70 -0.60 2.22
C ALA A 46 -1.03 -1.33 0.93
N GLY A 47 -0.33 -2.42 0.61
CA GLY A 47 -0.56 -3.12 -0.64
C GLY A 47 -1.85 -3.98 -0.66
N ILE A 48 -2.27 -4.55 0.47
CA ILE A 48 -3.61 -5.14 0.61
C ILE A 48 -4.69 -4.06 0.52
N GLY A 49 -4.48 -2.92 1.19
CA GLY A 49 -5.35 -1.75 1.10
C GLY A 49 -5.51 -1.28 -0.34
N ASN A 50 -4.41 -1.22 -1.10
CA ASN A 50 -4.40 -0.85 -2.51
C ASN A 50 -5.21 -1.81 -3.39
N ALA A 51 -5.10 -3.13 -3.16
CA ALA A 51 -5.90 -4.10 -3.91
C ALA A 51 -7.41 -3.97 -3.62
N ILE A 52 -7.79 -3.68 -2.38
CA ILE A 52 -9.19 -3.46 -1.98
C ILE A 52 -9.70 -2.13 -2.55
N SER A 53 -8.87 -1.10 -2.53
CA SER A 53 -9.21 0.24 -2.98
C SER A 53 -9.42 0.30 -4.49
N ASP A 54 -8.58 -0.38 -5.26
CA ASP A 54 -8.72 -0.59 -6.71
C ASP A 54 -10.01 -1.32 -7.07
N PHE A 55 -10.36 -2.36 -6.30
CA PHE A 55 -11.62 -3.08 -6.48
C PHE A 55 -12.83 -2.16 -6.20
N MET A 56 -12.80 -1.42 -5.09
CA MET A 56 -13.87 -0.50 -4.71
C MET A 56 -14.02 0.67 -5.70
N GLY A 57 -12.90 1.24 -6.17
CA GLY A 57 -12.90 2.30 -7.18
C GLY A 57 -13.48 1.81 -8.51
N GLY A 58 -13.09 0.61 -8.96
CA GLY A 58 -13.65 0.00 -10.17
C GLY A 58 -15.15 -0.31 -10.03
N ALA A 59 -15.59 -0.76 -8.85
CA ALA A 59 -17.00 -1.04 -8.57
C ALA A 59 -17.85 0.24 -8.55
N ILE A 60 -17.37 1.32 -7.94
CA ILE A 60 -18.07 2.62 -7.89
C ILE A 60 -18.20 3.25 -9.28
N THR A 61 -17.23 3.00 -10.16
CA THR A 61 -17.27 3.45 -11.56
C THR A 61 -18.04 2.49 -12.48
N ALA A 62 -18.71 1.47 -11.94
CA ALA A 62 -19.47 0.44 -12.64
C ALA A 62 -18.66 -0.36 -13.69
N SER A 63 -17.34 -0.42 -13.52
CA SER A 63 -16.42 -1.12 -14.42
C SER A 63 -15.84 -2.35 -13.74
N TRP A 64 -16.55 -3.47 -13.86
CA TRP A 64 -16.14 -4.75 -13.25
C TRP A 64 -14.83 -5.28 -13.81
N GLY A 65 -14.57 -5.08 -15.11
CA GLY A 65 -13.30 -5.46 -15.72
C GLY A 65 -12.12 -4.68 -15.14
N LEU A 66 -12.31 -3.39 -14.87
CA LEU A 66 -11.32 -2.58 -14.17
C LEU A 66 -11.15 -3.06 -12.73
N ALA A 67 -12.25 -3.21 -11.98
CA ALA A 67 -12.24 -3.61 -10.57
C ALA A 67 -11.47 -4.93 -10.31
N PHE A 68 -11.81 -6.00 -11.04
CA PHE A 68 -11.15 -7.29 -10.86
C PHE A 68 -9.75 -7.30 -11.50
N GLY A 69 -9.57 -6.64 -12.65
CA GLY A 69 -8.29 -6.58 -13.34
C GLY A 69 -7.22 -5.86 -12.51
N THR A 70 -7.53 -4.69 -11.96
CA THR A 70 -6.59 -3.91 -11.14
C THR A 70 -6.37 -4.57 -9.78
N ALA A 71 -7.41 -5.09 -9.13
CA ALA A 71 -7.25 -5.80 -7.86
C ALA A 71 -6.34 -7.04 -7.97
N ILE A 72 -6.53 -7.87 -9.01
CA ILE A 72 -5.66 -9.04 -9.26
C ILE A 72 -4.25 -8.58 -9.62
N GLY A 73 -4.11 -7.55 -10.46
CA GLY A 73 -2.81 -6.96 -10.80
C GLY A 73 -2.04 -6.48 -9.57
N CYS A 74 -2.72 -5.81 -8.64
CA CYS A 74 -2.15 -5.37 -7.37
C CYS A 74 -1.74 -6.53 -6.46
N LEU A 75 -2.54 -7.60 -6.38
CA LEU A 75 -2.16 -8.81 -5.64
C LEU A 75 -0.92 -9.48 -6.24
N ILE A 76 -0.81 -9.54 -7.57
CA ILE A 76 0.39 -10.05 -8.25
C ILE A 76 1.59 -9.17 -7.94
N GLY A 77 1.43 -7.84 -7.99
CA GLY A 77 2.47 -6.88 -7.62
C GLY A 77 2.94 -7.06 -6.17
N LEU A 78 2.01 -7.37 -5.26
CA LEU A 78 2.32 -7.63 -3.84
C LEU A 78 3.29 -8.81 -3.65
N LEU A 79 3.21 -9.82 -4.53
CA LEU A 79 4.14 -10.96 -4.51
C LEU A 79 5.59 -10.58 -4.83
N TRP A 80 5.83 -9.40 -5.39
CA TRP A 80 7.18 -8.89 -5.67
C TRP A 80 7.85 -8.25 -4.46
N ILE A 81 7.13 -7.95 -3.38
CA ILE A 81 7.72 -7.41 -2.13
C ILE A 81 8.96 -8.22 -1.66
N PRO A 82 8.91 -9.56 -1.50
CA PRO A 82 10.08 -10.32 -1.10
C PRO A 82 11.27 -10.19 -2.07
N VAL A 83 11.00 -10.06 -3.38
CA VAL A 83 12.04 -9.85 -4.39
C VAL A 83 12.74 -8.51 -4.16
N PHE A 84 11.98 -7.43 -3.97
CA PHE A 84 12.54 -6.11 -3.67
C PHE A 84 13.30 -6.07 -2.34
N LEU A 85 12.83 -6.81 -1.31
CA LEU A 85 13.53 -6.92 -0.03
C LEU A 85 14.86 -7.67 -0.15
N GLN A 86 14.95 -8.67 -1.03
CA GLN A 86 16.19 -9.39 -1.30
C GLN A 86 17.19 -8.52 -2.08
N LEU A 87 16.72 -7.73 -3.05
CA LEU A 87 17.55 -6.75 -3.76
C LEU A 87 18.10 -5.67 -2.82
N LYS A 88 17.36 -5.31 -1.77
CA LYS A 88 17.79 -4.33 -0.76
C LYS A 88 19.07 -4.73 -0.02
N LYS A 89 19.37 -6.04 0.10
CA LYS A 89 20.63 -6.54 0.65
C LYS A 89 21.86 -6.18 -0.19
N VAL A 90 21.68 -5.74 -1.45
CA VAL A 90 22.78 -5.50 -2.38
C VAL A 90 23.40 -4.09 -2.24
N ASN A 91 22.71 -3.05 -1.74
CA ASN A 91 23.37 -1.74 -1.48
C ASN A 91 22.54 -0.64 -0.76
N TRP A 92 21.52 -0.95 0.04
CA TRP A 92 20.73 0.12 0.67
C TRP A 92 21.42 0.74 1.90
N LYS A 93 22.11 1.87 1.73
CA LYS A 93 22.45 2.78 2.85
C LYS A 93 21.14 3.17 3.55
N LYS A 94 21.10 3.11 4.88
CA LYS A 94 19.93 3.39 5.72
C LYS A 94 19.14 4.59 5.16
N PRO A 95 17.83 4.48 4.88
CA PRO A 95 17.07 5.65 4.48
C PRO A 95 17.04 6.60 5.68
N MET A 96 17.46 7.84 5.47
CA MET A 96 17.40 8.89 6.48
C MET A 96 15.94 9.03 6.92
N THR A 97 15.62 8.54 8.11
CA THR A 97 14.27 8.66 8.67
C THR A 97 14.08 10.09 9.13
N ILE A 98 13.02 10.75 8.65
CA ILE A 98 12.60 12.09 9.12
C ILE A 98 12.24 12.06 10.63
N PHE A 99 12.03 10.84 11.17
CA PHE A 99 11.83 10.53 12.58
C PHE A 99 13.10 10.11 13.31
N ASP A 100 14.28 10.51 12.84
CA ASP A 100 15.51 10.35 13.62
C ASP A 100 15.63 11.55 14.59
N PRO A 101 15.38 11.37 15.90
CA PRO A 101 15.38 12.47 16.86
C PRO A 101 16.75 13.15 17.00
N GLU A 102 17.83 12.50 16.57
CA GLU A 102 19.20 13.04 16.57
C GLU A 102 19.43 14.16 15.53
N ASN A 103 18.52 14.34 14.55
CA ASN A 103 18.63 15.38 13.52
C ASN A 103 17.86 16.68 13.86
N TRP A 104 17.28 16.76 15.06
CA TRP A 104 16.51 17.92 15.54
C TRP A 104 17.23 18.70 16.66
N THR A 105 18.49 18.36 16.94
CA THR A 105 19.34 19.02 17.94
C THR A 105 20.51 19.76 17.31
#